data_AF-A0A2V0QLE7-F1
#
_entry.id   AF-A0A2V0QLE7-F1
#
_cell.length_a   1.000
_cell.length_b   1.000
_cell.length_c   1.000
_cell.angle_alpha   90.00
_cell.angle_beta   90.00
_cell.angle_gamma   90.00
#
_symmetry.space_group_name_H-M   'P 1'
#
loop_
_entity.id
_entity.type
_entity.pdbx_description
1 polymer ?
#
loop_
_entity_poly.entity_id
_entity_poly.type
_entity_poly.pdbx_seq_one_letter_code
_entity_poly.pdbx_strand_id
1 'polypeptide(L)'
;MKNKEFVLEVFRIVRGNPVYKIAMVLLVAGIAALGAAPWWNTLLTPVVAKYFDVKISDPSTLIGFGLIALGVLLTLINMRHIHNIEVLKVSSNPLSEEVQKNHSDDAFFRFRAEVEESALSILRRLIDKHFGIHATDPILAPIGARVRYGDKEAVFQYVDTIVVGPTSHQAKLDFFALLGDGTGQPLAYKFVRIYEELVVEAGRKSKTQLVSGTPLSQTFQNVTHVSMQPLREQAYWEAYV
;
A
#
# COMPACT_ATOMS: atom_id res chain seq x y z
N MET A 1 -8.43 -3.93 26.20
CA MET A 1 -7.33 -4.44 27.06
C MET A 1 -7.76 -4.34 28.50
N LYS A 2 -7.76 -5.45 29.23
CA LYS A 2 -8.19 -5.46 30.63
C LYS A 2 -7.04 -4.94 31.51
N ASN A 3 -7.33 -4.18 32.57
CA ASN A 3 -6.33 -3.61 33.49
C ASN A 3 -5.26 -4.60 33.98
N LYS A 4 -5.58 -5.90 34.04
CA LYS A 4 -4.65 -6.97 34.42
C LYS A 4 -3.56 -7.24 33.37
N GLU A 5 -3.88 -7.14 32.08
CA GLU A 5 -2.93 -7.34 30.98
C GLU A 5 -1.90 -6.21 30.94
N PHE A 6 -2.35 -4.97 31.19
CA PHE A 6 -1.48 -3.80 31.29
C PHE A 6 -0.48 -3.93 32.46
N VAL A 7 -0.94 -4.34 33.64
CA VAL A 7 -0.08 -4.53 34.82
C VAL A 7 0.93 -5.67 34.61
N LEU A 8 0.53 -6.76 33.95
CA LEU A 8 1.42 -7.87 33.62
C LEU A 8 2.49 -7.48 32.59
N GLU A 9 2.13 -6.71 31.57
CA GLU A 9 3.07 -6.23 30.56
C GLU A 9 4.09 -5.26 31.18
N VAL A 10 3.62 -4.35 32.03
CA VAL A 10 4.47 -3.47 32.84
C VAL A 10 5.41 -4.30 33.73
N PHE A 11 4.90 -5.31 34.43
CA PHE A 11 5.72 -6.18 35.29
C PHE A 11 6.75 -7.01 34.51
N ARG A 12 6.45 -7.38 33.26
CA ARG A 12 7.34 -8.13 32.39
C ARG A 12 8.47 -7.26 31.86
N ILE A 13 8.17 -6.01 31.50
CA ILE A 13 9.16 -4.97 31.13
C ILE A 13 10.05 -4.62 32.34
N VAL A 14 9.48 -4.60 33.55
CA VAL A 14 10.18 -4.37 34.83
C VAL A 14 11.25 -5.44 35.14
N ARG A 15 11.05 -6.70 34.71
CA ARG A 15 11.88 -7.84 35.16
C ARG A 15 13.28 -7.89 34.54
N GLY A 16 13.52 -7.24 33.38
CA GLY A 16 14.71 -7.43 32.56
C GLY A 16 15.79 -6.34 32.61
N ASN A 17 15.50 -5.13 33.11
CA ASN A 17 16.39 -3.97 32.92
C ASN A 17 17.12 -3.57 34.22
N PRO A 18 18.47 -3.67 34.29
CA PRO A 18 19.24 -3.35 35.50
C PRO A 18 19.12 -1.89 35.91
N VAL A 19 18.97 -0.95 34.95
CA VAL A 19 18.79 0.49 35.23
C VAL A 19 17.46 0.75 35.92
N TYR A 20 16.41 0.02 35.54
CA TYR A 20 15.09 0.13 36.15
C TYR A 20 15.07 -0.41 37.59
N LYS A 21 15.82 -1.49 37.87
CA LYS A 21 16.00 -1.99 39.25
C LYS A 21 16.67 -0.95 40.14
N ILE A 22 17.69 -0.27 39.63
CA ILE A 22 18.38 0.82 40.35
C ILE A 22 17.42 1.98 40.59
N ALA A 23 16.63 2.39 39.59
CA ALA A 23 15.64 3.46 39.75
C ALA A 23 14.56 3.12 40.80
N MET A 24 14.07 1.87 40.82
CA MET A 24 13.10 1.42 41.82
C MET A 24 13.69 1.36 43.23
N VAL A 25 14.95 0.91 43.37
CA VAL A 25 15.65 0.92 44.67
C VAL A 25 15.83 2.36 45.18
N LEU A 26 16.18 3.31 44.29
CA LEU A 26 16.29 4.73 44.65
C LEU A 26 14.95 5.34 45.05
N LEU A 27 13.85 4.99 44.37
CA LEU A 27 12.51 5.44 44.73
C LEU A 27 12.07 4.86 46.09
N VAL A 28 12.28 3.57 46.32
CA VAL A 28 11.94 2.90 47.59
C VAL A 28 12.78 3.44 48.73
N ALA A 29 14.09 3.66 48.52
CA ALA A 29 14.99 4.25 49.50
C ALA A 29 14.64 5.71 49.80
N GLY A 30 14.28 6.49 48.77
CA GLY A 30 13.83 7.87 48.94
C GLY A 30 12.50 7.97 49.71
N ILE A 31 11.54 7.10 49.42
CA ILE A 31 10.28 6.99 50.16
C ILE A 31 10.54 6.54 51.62
N ALA A 32 11.45 5.58 51.85
CA ALA A 32 11.82 5.15 53.19
C ALA A 32 12.53 6.26 54.00
N ALA A 33 13.41 7.02 53.36
CA ALA A 33 14.07 8.17 53.97
C ALA A 33 13.09 9.32 54.29
N LEU A 34 12.11 9.58 53.43
CA LEU A 34 11.02 10.51 53.73
C LEU A 34 10.09 9.97 54.83
N GLY A 35 9.87 8.66 54.90
CA GLY A 35 9.01 8.01 55.90
C GLY A 35 9.55 8.10 57.33
N ALA A 36 10.85 8.34 57.50
CA ALA A 36 11.47 8.52 58.80
C ALA A 36 11.51 10.01 59.25
N ALA A 37 11.02 10.96 58.43
CA ALA A 37 10.90 12.37 58.80
C ALA A 37 9.75 12.62 59.81
N PRO A 38 9.81 13.67 60.65
CA PRO A 38 9.01 13.78 61.89
C PRO A 38 7.48 13.81 61.73
N TRP A 39 6.96 14.13 60.54
CA TRP A 39 5.52 14.37 60.31
C TRP A 39 4.76 13.15 59.72
N TRP A 40 5.46 12.06 59.33
CA TRP A 40 4.85 10.81 58.81
C TRP A 40 5.14 9.56 59.66
N ASN A 41 5.89 9.73 60.75
CA ASN A 41 6.46 8.65 61.57
C ASN A 41 5.40 7.68 62.18
N THR A 42 4.12 8.06 62.17
CA THR A 42 3.01 7.23 62.68
C THR A 42 2.42 6.27 61.64
N LEU A 43 2.52 6.55 60.33
CA LEU A 43 1.81 5.77 59.31
C LEU A 43 2.67 4.71 58.61
N LEU A 44 3.96 4.99 58.36
CA LEU A 44 4.82 4.15 57.52
C LEU A 44 5.88 3.37 58.30
N THR A 45 6.30 3.85 59.46
CA THR A 45 7.32 3.22 60.31
C THR A 45 6.98 1.77 60.70
N PRO A 46 5.71 1.41 61.03
CA PRO A 46 5.35 0.02 61.29
C PRO A 46 5.45 -0.88 60.05
N VAL A 47 5.20 -0.31 58.86
CA VAL A 47 5.20 -1.06 57.59
C VAL A 47 6.63 -1.30 57.12
N VAL A 48 7.49 -0.29 57.18
CA VAL A 48 8.89 -0.41 56.75
C VAL A 48 9.68 -1.32 57.71
N ALA A 49 9.48 -1.20 59.02
CA ALA A 49 10.13 -2.06 60.01
C ALA A 49 9.71 -3.53 59.84
N LYS A 50 8.45 -3.80 59.46
CA LYS A 50 7.93 -5.16 59.28
C LYS A 50 8.50 -5.87 58.05
N TYR A 51 8.85 -5.14 56.99
CA TYR A 51 9.22 -5.74 55.71
C TYR A 51 10.68 -5.58 55.31
N PHE A 52 11.41 -4.62 55.89
CA PHE A 52 12.75 -4.27 55.40
C PHE A 52 13.87 -4.27 56.45
N ASP A 53 13.59 -4.44 57.75
CA ASP A 53 14.60 -4.56 58.84
C ASP A 53 15.75 -3.53 58.78
N VAL A 54 15.48 -2.32 58.28
CA VAL A 54 16.45 -1.21 58.21
C VAL A 54 16.11 -0.17 59.27
N LYS A 55 17.02 0.07 60.22
CA LYS A 55 16.97 1.22 61.14
C LYS A 55 17.71 2.40 60.51
N ILE A 56 16.96 3.41 60.06
CA ILE A 56 17.54 4.63 59.48
C ILE A 56 17.83 5.61 60.63
N SER A 57 19.10 5.73 61.02
CA SER A 57 19.58 6.71 61.98
C SER A 57 19.78 8.07 61.29
N ASP A 58 18.95 9.05 61.65
CA ASP A 58 18.89 10.44 61.14
C ASP A 58 18.50 10.63 59.65
N PRO A 59 17.20 10.65 59.35
CA PRO A 59 16.70 10.92 58.01
C PRO A 59 16.66 12.41 57.69
N SER A 60 17.46 12.84 56.71
CA SER A 60 17.34 14.18 56.11
C SER A 60 16.30 14.17 55.00
N THR A 61 15.25 14.99 55.15
CA THR A 61 14.19 15.22 54.15
C THR A 61 14.76 15.56 52.76
N LEU A 62 15.88 16.30 52.72
CA LEU A 62 16.56 16.67 51.47
C LEU A 62 17.16 15.45 50.75
N ILE A 63 17.68 14.48 51.49
CA ILE A 63 18.24 13.25 50.93
C ILE A 63 17.11 12.38 50.36
N GLY A 64 15.96 12.30 51.05
CA GLY A 64 14.78 11.58 50.57
C GLY A 64 14.24 12.14 49.25
N PHE A 65 14.07 13.46 49.15
CA PHE A 65 13.66 14.10 47.90
C PHE A 65 14.71 13.96 46.77
N GLY A 66 16.00 14.04 47.10
CA GLY A 66 17.08 13.85 46.13
C GLY A 66 17.07 12.45 45.50
N LEU A 67 16.84 11.41 46.31
CA LEU A 67 16.76 10.03 45.83
C LEU A 67 15.53 9.79 44.93
N ILE A 68 14.38 10.40 45.27
CA ILE A 68 13.17 10.31 44.45
C ILE A 68 13.38 11.02 43.10
N ALA A 69 13.92 12.24 43.12
CA ALA A 69 14.19 12.99 41.89
C ALA A 69 15.15 12.23 40.96
N LEU A 70 16.20 11.63 41.52
CA LEU A 70 17.15 10.81 40.77
C LEU A 70 16.51 9.54 40.19
N GLY A 71 15.64 8.88 40.96
CA GLY A 71 14.88 7.71 40.51
C GLY A 71 13.93 8.03 39.36
N VAL A 72 13.21 9.16 39.43
CA VAL A 72 12.34 9.63 38.35
C VAL A 72 13.15 9.96 37.09
N LEU A 73 14.27 10.68 37.24
CA LEU A 73 15.12 11.05 36.12
C LEU A 73 15.67 9.82 35.37
N LEU A 74 16.17 8.83 36.11
CA LEU A 74 16.65 7.57 35.53
C LEU A 74 15.54 6.80 34.82
N THR A 75 14.32 6.84 35.35
CA THR A 75 13.16 6.19 34.72
C THR A 75 12.81 6.86 33.38
N LEU A 76 12.82 8.19 33.33
CA LEU A 76 12.58 8.95 32.09
C LEU A 76 13.68 8.72 31.04
N ILE A 77 14.94 8.67 31.45
CA ILE A 77 16.06 8.37 30.53
C ILE A 77 15.90 6.96 29.95
N ASN A 78 15.55 5.98 30.77
CA ASN A 78 15.37 4.60 30.34
C ASN A 78 14.19 4.44 29.37
N MET A 79 13.07 5.12 29.63
CA MET A 79 11.93 5.16 28.70
C MET A 79 12.33 5.73 27.32
N ARG A 80 13.10 6.83 27.31
CA ARG A 80 13.59 7.43 26.06
C ARG A 80 14.55 6.50 25.32
N HIS A 81 15.40 5.78 26.04
CA HIS A 81 16.34 4.83 25.45
C HIS A 81 15.62 3.64 24.79
N ILE A 82 14.62 3.06 25.47
CA ILE A 82 13.80 1.97 24.92
C ILE A 82 13.08 2.43 23.64
N HIS A 83 12.47 3.62 23.67
CA HIS A 83 11.79 4.17 22.50
C HIS A 83 12.76 4.35 21.32
N ASN A 84 13.96 4.88 21.55
CA ASN A 84 14.97 5.03 20.50
C ASN A 84 15.41 3.66 19.93
N ILE A 85 15.54 2.62 20.77
CA ILE A 85 15.86 1.28 20.29
C ILE A 85 14.72 0.69 19.46
N GLU A 86 13.47 0.89 19.85
CA GLU A 86 12.31 0.44 19.08
C GLU A 86 12.21 1.14 17.73
N VAL A 87 12.40 2.46 17.69
CA VAL A 87 12.44 3.24 16.45
C VAL A 87 13.58 2.77 15.55
N LEU A 88 14.78 2.56 16.10
CA LEU A 88 15.92 2.05 15.34
C LEU A 88 15.70 0.63 14.83
N LYS A 89 15.02 -0.25 15.58
CA LYS A 89 14.66 -1.60 15.13
C LYS A 89 13.63 -1.58 14.00
N VAL A 90 12.70 -0.64 14.01
CA VAL A 90 11.71 -0.48 12.94
C VAL A 90 12.35 0.14 11.69
N SER A 91 13.27 1.09 11.84
CA SER A 91 13.93 1.75 10.72
C SER A 91 15.08 0.95 10.09
N SER A 92 15.63 -0.05 10.80
CA SER A 92 16.76 -0.89 10.32
C SER A 92 16.35 -2.29 9.91
N ASN A 93 15.05 -2.62 9.85
CA ASN A 93 14.59 -3.96 9.53
C ASN A 93 14.50 -4.15 8.00
N PRO A 94 15.42 -4.89 7.36
CA PRO A 94 15.31 -5.19 5.93
C PRO A 94 14.01 -5.96 5.61
N LEU A 95 13.46 -6.68 6.60
CA LEU A 95 12.16 -7.34 6.49
C LEU A 95 11.00 -6.36 6.27
N SER A 96 11.01 -5.15 6.86
CA SER A 96 9.90 -4.20 6.65
C SER A 96 9.93 -3.58 5.26
N GLU A 97 11.12 -3.29 4.74
CA GLU A 97 11.27 -2.80 3.35
C GLU A 97 10.91 -3.88 2.34
N GLU A 98 11.33 -5.13 2.57
CA GLU A 98 11.01 -6.27 1.68
C GLU A 98 9.52 -6.63 1.72
N VAL A 99 8.88 -6.60 2.89
CA VAL A 99 7.43 -6.76 3.02
C VAL A 99 6.68 -5.60 2.34
N GLN A 100 7.14 -4.36 2.50
CA GLN A 100 6.52 -3.19 1.86
C GLN A 100 6.68 -3.24 0.33
N LYS A 101 7.84 -3.70 -0.16
CA LYS A 101 8.08 -3.94 -1.59
C LYS A 101 7.18 -5.05 -2.12
N ASN A 102 7.10 -6.19 -1.43
CA ASN A 102 6.23 -7.31 -1.82
C ASN A 102 4.75 -6.89 -1.85
N HIS A 103 4.27 -6.12 -0.88
CA HIS A 103 2.91 -5.58 -0.91
C HIS A 103 2.67 -4.60 -2.07
N SER A 104 3.65 -3.74 -2.39
CA SER A 104 3.58 -2.83 -3.54
C SER A 104 3.61 -3.58 -4.88
N ASP A 105 4.32 -4.71 -4.92
CA ASP A 105 4.40 -5.61 -6.06
C ASP A 105 3.08 -6.34 -6.28
N ASP A 106 2.53 -6.95 -5.23
CA ASP A 106 1.21 -7.58 -5.27
C ASP A 106 0.09 -6.62 -5.67
N ALA A 107 0.11 -5.39 -5.12
CA ALA A 107 -0.87 -4.37 -5.48
C ALA A 107 -0.80 -3.99 -6.96
N PHE A 108 0.42 -3.87 -7.52
CA PHE A 108 0.58 -3.59 -8.94
C PHE A 108 0.13 -4.77 -9.82
N PHE A 109 0.44 -6.01 -9.44
CA PHE A 109 0.01 -7.17 -10.21
C PHE A 109 -1.52 -7.30 -10.25
N ARG A 110 -2.20 -7.04 -9.13
CA ARG A 110 -3.68 -7.00 -9.08
C ARG A 110 -4.24 -5.90 -9.97
N PHE A 111 -3.75 -4.68 -9.82
CA PHE A 111 -4.16 -3.55 -10.66
C PHE A 111 -3.97 -3.84 -12.16
N ARG A 112 -2.80 -4.38 -12.52
CA ARG A 112 -2.51 -4.78 -13.90
C ARG A 112 -3.51 -5.82 -14.40
N ALA A 113 -3.78 -6.87 -13.62
CA ALA A 113 -4.71 -7.93 -14.01
C ALA A 113 -6.13 -7.38 -14.23
N GLU A 114 -6.62 -6.54 -13.32
CA GLU A 114 -7.94 -5.89 -13.42
C GLU A 114 -8.05 -4.99 -14.66
N VAL A 115 -7.00 -4.21 -14.94
CA VAL A 115 -6.95 -3.35 -16.13
C VAL A 115 -6.89 -4.17 -17.41
N GLU A 116 -6.03 -5.19 -17.49
CA GLU A 116 -5.90 -6.05 -18.68
C GLU A 116 -7.20 -6.82 -18.97
N GLU A 117 -7.89 -7.32 -17.94
CA GLU A 117 -9.18 -7.97 -18.08
C GLU A 117 -10.26 -7.00 -18.56
N SER A 118 -10.31 -5.80 -17.97
CA SER A 118 -11.24 -4.74 -18.37
C SER A 118 -11.00 -4.29 -19.81
N ALA A 119 -9.74 -4.10 -20.19
CA ALA A 119 -9.33 -3.73 -21.54
C ALA A 119 -9.74 -4.81 -22.56
N LEU A 120 -9.50 -6.09 -22.25
CA LEU A 120 -9.89 -7.20 -23.11
C LEU A 120 -11.41 -7.28 -23.27
N SER A 121 -12.17 -7.07 -22.19
CA SER A 121 -13.64 -7.05 -22.22
C SER A 121 -14.17 -5.93 -23.12
N ILE A 122 -13.59 -4.72 -23.03
CA ILE A 122 -13.94 -3.59 -23.88
C ILE A 122 -13.65 -3.90 -25.36
N LEU A 123 -12.47 -4.45 -25.66
CA LEU A 123 -12.12 -4.84 -27.02
C LEU A 123 -13.05 -5.90 -27.60
N ARG A 124 -13.41 -6.93 -26.82
CA ARG A 124 -14.38 -7.95 -27.25
C ARG A 124 -15.74 -7.34 -27.59
N ARG A 125 -16.23 -6.43 -26.76
CA ARG A 125 -17.50 -5.74 -27.00
C ARG A 125 -17.45 -4.83 -28.22
N LEU A 126 -16.34 -4.12 -28.41
CA LEU A 126 -16.09 -3.32 -29.60
C LEU A 126 -16.14 -4.19 -30.86
N ILE A 127 -15.42 -5.32 -30.84
CA ILE A 127 -15.38 -6.25 -31.96
C ILE A 127 -16.75 -6.85 -32.22
N ASP A 128 -17.52 -7.24 -31.21
CA ASP A 128 -18.87 -7.80 -31.40
C ASP A 128 -19.80 -6.79 -32.10
N LYS A 129 -19.78 -5.53 -31.67
CA LYS A 129 -20.54 -4.45 -32.35
C LYS A 129 -20.05 -4.20 -33.77
N HIS A 130 -18.74 -4.11 -33.96
CA HIS A 130 -18.13 -3.86 -35.27
C HIS A 130 -18.39 -5.00 -36.25
N PHE A 131 -18.26 -6.23 -35.78
CA PHE A 131 -18.60 -7.43 -36.52
C PHE A 131 -20.08 -7.46 -36.91
N GLY A 132 -20.99 -6.96 -36.05
CA GLY A 132 -22.40 -6.83 -36.40
C GLY A 132 -22.66 -5.97 -37.65
N ILE A 133 -21.78 -5.00 -37.94
CA ILE A 133 -21.84 -4.14 -39.13
C ILE A 133 -21.12 -4.81 -40.32
N HIS A 134 -19.96 -5.41 -40.07
CA HIS A 134 -19.05 -5.93 -41.10
C HIS A 134 -19.03 -7.46 -41.20
N ALA A 135 -20.13 -8.13 -40.83
CA ALA A 135 -20.21 -9.60 -40.72
C ALA A 135 -19.95 -10.34 -42.04
N THR A 136 -20.16 -9.67 -43.17
CA THR A 136 -19.96 -10.22 -44.52
C THR A 136 -18.62 -9.85 -45.14
N ASP A 137 -17.78 -9.05 -44.46
CA ASP A 137 -16.45 -8.70 -44.96
C ASP A 137 -15.56 -9.96 -44.98
N PRO A 138 -14.97 -10.33 -46.13
CA PRO A 138 -14.25 -11.59 -46.28
C PRO A 138 -12.97 -11.68 -45.44
N ILE A 139 -12.42 -10.53 -45.02
CA ILE A 139 -11.22 -10.45 -44.19
C ILE A 139 -11.61 -10.51 -42.70
N LEU A 140 -12.63 -9.75 -42.30
CA LEU A 140 -13.03 -9.63 -40.89
C LEU A 140 -13.94 -10.75 -40.41
N ALA A 141 -14.77 -11.32 -41.28
CA ALA A 141 -15.73 -12.35 -40.94
C ALA A 141 -15.11 -13.58 -40.23
N PRO A 142 -14.05 -14.22 -40.77
CA PRO A 142 -13.47 -15.41 -40.13
C PRO A 142 -12.84 -15.11 -38.77
N ILE A 143 -12.24 -13.93 -38.60
CA ILE A 143 -11.59 -13.52 -37.36
C ILE A 143 -12.65 -13.16 -36.30
N GLY A 144 -13.66 -12.39 -36.69
CA GLY A 144 -14.74 -11.97 -35.78
C GLY A 144 -15.56 -13.15 -35.25
N ALA A 145 -15.79 -14.18 -36.07
CA ALA A 145 -16.42 -15.42 -35.61
C ALA A 145 -15.61 -16.09 -34.49
N ARG A 146 -14.28 -16.20 -34.63
CA ARG A 146 -13.40 -16.75 -33.59
C ARG A 146 -13.46 -15.94 -32.29
N VAL A 147 -13.48 -14.62 -32.39
CA VAL A 147 -13.65 -13.74 -31.22
C VAL A 147 -14.95 -14.06 -30.46
N ARG A 148 -16.06 -14.25 -31.18
CA ARG A 148 -17.36 -14.60 -30.59
C ARG A 148 -17.38 -16.01 -29.96
N TYR A 149 -16.55 -16.92 -30.45
CA TYR A 149 -16.32 -18.24 -29.81
C TYR A 149 -15.33 -18.18 -28.62
N GLY A 150 -14.89 -16.99 -28.22
CA GLY A 150 -14.07 -16.78 -27.02
C GLY A 150 -12.56 -16.84 -27.24
N ASP A 151 -12.11 -16.96 -28.49
CA ASP A 151 -10.68 -16.97 -28.83
C ASP A 151 -10.04 -15.61 -28.49
N LYS A 152 -9.12 -15.62 -27.52
CA LYS A 152 -8.44 -14.41 -27.04
C LYS A 152 -7.42 -13.89 -28.05
N GLU A 153 -6.72 -14.77 -28.78
CA GLU A 153 -5.74 -14.35 -29.79
C GLU A 153 -6.43 -13.68 -30.98
N ALA A 154 -7.61 -14.18 -31.35
CA ALA A 154 -8.42 -13.59 -32.39
C ALA A 154 -8.83 -12.14 -32.08
N VAL A 155 -8.93 -11.75 -30.80
CA VAL A 155 -9.21 -10.34 -30.41
C VAL A 155 -8.11 -9.44 -30.94
N PHE A 156 -6.86 -9.77 -30.63
CA PHE A 156 -5.71 -8.97 -31.06
C PHE A 156 -5.55 -9.00 -32.57
N GLN A 157 -5.71 -10.18 -33.18
CA GLN A 157 -5.68 -10.34 -34.63
C GLN A 157 -6.73 -9.47 -35.33
N TYR A 158 -7.94 -9.36 -34.77
CA TYR A 158 -9.00 -8.53 -35.33
C TYR A 158 -8.61 -7.05 -35.30
N VAL A 159 -8.11 -6.55 -34.17
CA VAL A 159 -7.68 -5.15 -34.07
C VAL A 159 -6.52 -4.87 -35.02
N ASP A 160 -5.53 -5.75 -35.10
CA ASP A 160 -4.40 -5.59 -36.01
C ASP A 160 -4.84 -5.59 -37.48
N THR A 161 -5.82 -6.40 -37.83
CA THR A 161 -6.40 -6.44 -39.18
C THR A 161 -7.12 -5.14 -39.54
N ILE A 162 -7.81 -4.51 -38.59
CA ILE A 162 -8.43 -3.21 -38.79
C ILE A 162 -7.35 -2.12 -38.91
N VAL A 163 -6.45 -2.05 -37.93
CA VAL A 163 -5.52 -0.92 -37.80
C VAL A 163 -4.42 -0.98 -38.87
N VAL A 164 -3.77 -2.14 -39.02
CA VAL A 164 -2.60 -2.34 -39.87
C VAL A 164 -2.97 -3.04 -41.19
N GLY A 165 -4.00 -3.89 -41.18
CA GLY A 165 -4.39 -4.70 -42.32
C GLY A 165 -5.11 -3.96 -43.46
N PRO A 166 -5.38 -4.67 -44.57
CA PRO A 166 -5.99 -4.13 -45.79
C PRO A 166 -7.52 -4.06 -45.69
N THR A 167 -8.03 -3.34 -44.68
CA THR A 167 -9.46 -3.09 -44.50
C THR A 167 -9.86 -1.75 -45.10
N SER A 168 -11.14 -1.62 -45.47
CA SER A 168 -11.67 -0.38 -46.04
C SER A 168 -11.56 0.79 -45.05
N HIS A 169 -11.45 2.01 -45.56
CA HIS A 169 -11.42 3.20 -44.70
C HIS A 169 -12.66 3.30 -43.81
N GLN A 170 -13.83 2.94 -44.34
CA GLN A 170 -15.09 2.94 -43.57
C GLN A 170 -15.05 1.95 -42.41
N ALA A 171 -14.57 0.72 -42.63
CA ALA A 171 -14.45 -0.25 -41.54
C ALA A 171 -13.50 0.25 -40.44
N LYS A 172 -12.39 0.91 -40.81
CA LYS A 172 -11.51 1.54 -39.82
C LYS A 172 -12.24 2.65 -39.06
N LEU A 173 -12.94 3.55 -39.76
CA LEU A 173 -13.66 4.64 -39.11
C LEU A 173 -14.75 4.14 -38.15
N ASP A 174 -15.56 3.16 -38.58
CA ASP A 174 -16.59 2.55 -37.76
C ASP A 174 -16.00 1.97 -36.47
N PHE A 175 -14.86 1.26 -36.57
CA PHE A 175 -14.17 0.72 -35.40
C PHE A 175 -13.78 1.79 -34.38
N PHE A 176 -13.32 2.97 -34.85
CA PHE A 176 -12.92 4.07 -33.97
C PHE A 176 -14.11 4.89 -33.45
N ALA A 177 -15.26 4.88 -34.15
CA ALA A 177 -16.43 5.67 -33.81
C ALA A 177 -17.50 4.91 -32.98
N LEU A 178 -17.41 3.57 -32.91
CA LEU A 178 -18.43 2.75 -32.24
C LEU A 178 -18.56 3.03 -30.75
N LEU A 179 -19.76 3.48 -30.36
CA LEU A 179 -20.09 3.89 -29.00
C LEU A 179 -20.35 2.71 -28.06
N GLY A 180 -20.02 2.91 -26.78
CA GLY A 180 -20.47 2.05 -25.69
C GLY A 180 -21.91 2.35 -25.24
N ASP A 181 -22.60 1.37 -24.65
CA ASP A 181 -24.03 1.44 -24.27
C ASP A 181 -24.32 2.30 -23.02
N GLY A 182 -23.65 3.45 -22.84
CA GLY A 182 -24.01 4.36 -21.74
C GLY A 182 -23.06 5.51 -21.44
N THR A 183 -21.84 5.50 -21.98
CA THR A 183 -20.87 6.59 -21.73
C THR A 183 -20.87 7.67 -22.81
N GLY A 184 -21.51 7.42 -23.96
CA GLY A 184 -21.44 8.32 -25.13
C GLY A 184 -20.04 8.39 -25.77
N GLN A 185 -19.06 7.68 -25.22
CA GLN A 185 -17.68 7.63 -25.71
C GLN A 185 -17.46 6.39 -26.59
N PRO A 186 -16.61 6.49 -27.62
CA PRO A 186 -16.21 5.32 -28.40
C PRO A 186 -15.52 4.26 -27.55
N LEU A 187 -15.78 2.98 -27.83
CA LEU A 187 -15.21 1.86 -27.07
C LEU A 187 -13.69 1.76 -27.24
N ALA A 188 -13.19 2.04 -28.45
CA ALA A 188 -11.75 2.07 -28.71
C ALA A 188 -11.06 3.19 -27.90
N TYR A 189 -11.69 4.36 -27.76
CA TYR A 189 -11.21 5.43 -26.87
C TYR A 189 -11.17 4.98 -25.40
N LYS A 190 -12.24 4.32 -24.93
CA LYS A 190 -12.31 3.79 -23.56
C LYS A 190 -11.21 2.76 -23.27
N PHE A 191 -10.92 1.88 -24.24
CA PHE A 191 -9.80 0.94 -24.15
C PHE A 191 -8.48 1.68 -23.97
N VAL A 192 -8.20 2.67 -24.82
CA VAL A 192 -6.95 3.45 -24.78
C VAL A 192 -6.80 4.14 -23.42
N ARG A 193 -7.84 4.79 -22.91
CA ARG A 193 -7.80 5.50 -21.62
C ARG A 193 -7.45 4.60 -20.44
N ILE A 194 -8.12 3.45 -20.33
CA ILE A 194 -7.87 2.50 -19.25
C ILE A 194 -6.47 1.89 -19.36
N TYR A 195 -5.99 1.62 -20.58
CA TYR A 195 -4.66 1.05 -20.77
C TYR A 195 -3.55 2.10 -20.55
N GLU A 196 -3.78 3.36 -20.90
CA GLU A 196 -2.89 4.48 -20.61
C GLU A 196 -2.65 4.64 -19.10
N GLU A 197 -3.69 4.50 -18.28
CA GLU A 197 -3.56 4.50 -16.82
C GLU A 197 -2.59 3.42 -16.32
N LEU A 198 -2.64 2.22 -16.91
CA LEU A 198 -1.69 1.15 -16.60
C LEU A 198 -0.27 1.49 -17.03
N VAL A 199 -0.08 2.08 -18.22
CA VAL A 199 1.24 2.49 -18.71
C VAL A 199 1.85 3.57 -17.81
N VAL A 200 1.06 4.58 -17.42
CA VAL A 200 1.49 5.65 -16.51
C VAL A 200 1.87 5.10 -15.14
N GLU A 201 1.03 4.23 -14.56
CA GLU A 201 1.28 3.63 -13.26
C GLU A 201 2.51 2.71 -13.28
N ALA A 202 2.70 1.95 -14.37
CA ALA A 202 3.90 1.16 -14.57
C ALA A 202 5.17 2.03 -14.67
N GLY A 203 5.08 3.18 -15.35
CA GLY A 203 6.14 4.20 -15.37
C GLY A 203 6.47 4.72 -13.96
N ARG A 204 5.45 5.12 -13.21
CA ARG A 204 5.57 5.64 -11.84
C ARG A 204 6.21 4.63 -10.87
N LYS A 205 5.96 3.34 -11.08
CA LYS A 205 6.49 2.24 -10.25
C LYS A 205 7.76 1.59 -10.81
N SER A 206 8.33 2.10 -11.92
CA SER A 206 9.49 1.51 -12.61
C SER A 206 9.29 0.04 -13.02
N LYS A 207 8.09 -0.27 -13.50
CA LYS A 207 7.61 -1.61 -13.89
C LYS A 207 7.16 -1.66 -15.35
N THR A 208 7.64 -0.74 -16.19
CA THR A 208 7.26 -0.65 -17.61
C THR A 208 7.49 -1.97 -18.35
N GLN A 209 8.57 -2.69 -18.02
CA GLN A 209 8.90 -4.01 -18.56
C GLN A 209 7.83 -5.09 -18.32
N LEU A 210 7.00 -4.92 -17.29
CA LEU A 210 5.92 -5.86 -16.99
C LEU A 210 4.68 -5.61 -17.87
N VAL A 211 4.58 -4.45 -18.52
CA VAL A 211 3.45 -4.08 -19.37
C VAL A 211 3.85 -4.12 -20.85
N SER A 212 5.07 -3.66 -21.16
CA SER A 212 5.61 -3.63 -22.52
C SER A 212 5.76 -5.03 -23.10
N GLY A 213 5.47 -5.20 -24.39
CA GLY A 213 5.64 -6.47 -25.10
C GLY A 213 4.50 -7.47 -24.88
N THR A 214 3.47 -7.11 -24.12
CA THR A 214 2.22 -7.89 -24.08
C THR A 214 1.38 -7.64 -25.34
N PRO A 215 0.49 -8.57 -25.74
CA PRO A 215 -0.43 -8.35 -26.85
C PRO A 215 -1.30 -7.09 -26.68
N LEU A 216 -1.77 -6.82 -25.47
CA LEU A 216 -2.54 -5.60 -25.18
C LEU A 216 -1.71 -4.33 -25.34
N SER A 217 -0.43 -4.35 -24.94
CA SER A 217 0.47 -3.23 -25.17
C SER A 217 0.68 -2.97 -26.66
N GLN A 218 0.78 -4.03 -27.47
CA GLN A 218 0.90 -3.88 -28.91
C GLN A 218 -0.38 -3.30 -29.51
N THR A 219 -1.55 -3.82 -29.11
CA THR A 219 -2.85 -3.29 -29.53
C THR A 219 -3.00 -1.81 -29.17
N PHE A 220 -2.62 -1.44 -27.95
CA PHE A 220 -2.60 -0.04 -27.51
C PHE A 220 -1.74 0.81 -28.45
N GLN A 221 -0.48 0.41 -28.67
CA GLN A 221 0.44 1.13 -29.55
C GLN A 221 -0.08 1.26 -30.99
N ASN A 222 -0.70 0.22 -31.53
CA ASN A 222 -1.26 0.21 -32.87
C ASN A 222 -2.41 1.24 -32.97
N VAL A 223 -3.35 1.22 -32.02
CA VAL A 223 -4.52 2.12 -32.00
C VAL A 223 -4.10 3.58 -31.77
N THR A 224 -3.08 3.82 -30.93
CA THR A 224 -2.58 5.17 -30.64
C THR A 224 -1.50 5.64 -31.61
N HIS A 225 -1.12 4.83 -32.60
CA HIS A 225 -0.06 5.20 -33.55
C HIS A 225 -0.42 6.49 -34.30
N VAL A 226 0.59 7.28 -34.70
CA VAL A 226 0.41 8.55 -35.43
C VAL A 226 -0.38 8.38 -36.72
N SER A 227 -0.18 7.27 -37.44
CA SER A 227 -0.94 6.99 -38.68
C SER A 227 -2.45 6.85 -38.47
N MET A 228 -2.90 6.61 -37.25
CA MET A 228 -4.33 6.53 -36.90
C MET A 228 -4.92 7.86 -36.45
N GLN A 229 -4.12 8.94 -36.36
CA GLN A 229 -4.59 10.26 -35.96
C GLN A 229 -5.76 10.77 -36.81
N PRO A 230 -5.74 10.68 -38.17
CA PRO A 230 -6.87 11.14 -38.98
C PRO A 230 -8.17 10.38 -38.70
N LEU A 231 -8.11 9.11 -38.28
CA LEU A 231 -9.28 8.34 -37.90
C LEU A 231 -9.81 8.75 -36.52
N ARG A 232 -8.91 9.03 -35.57
CA ARG A 232 -9.28 9.54 -34.23
C ARG A 232 -9.91 10.92 -34.29
N GLU A 233 -9.42 11.78 -35.19
CA GLU A 233 -10.02 13.09 -35.53
C GLU A 233 -11.45 12.96 -36.03
N GLN A 234 -11.65 12.10 -37.04
CA GLN A 234 -12.98 11.84 -37.59
C GLN A 234 -13.92 11.17 -36.59
N ALA A 235 -13.38 10.42 -35.64
CA ALA A 235 -14.14 9.81 -34.54
C ALA A 235 -14.33 10.74 -33.32
N TYR A 236 -13.88 12.00 -33.38
CA TYR A 236 -14.02 13.01 -32.33
C TYR A 236 -13.38 12.64 -30.97
N TRP A 237 -12.18 12.07 -30.98
CA TRP A 237 -11.47 11.73 -29.75
C TRP A 237 -10.73 12.94 -29.15
N GLU A 238 -11.41 13.75 -28.33
CA GLU A 238 -10.92 15.03 -27.79
C GLU A 238 -9.49 15.03 -27.21
N ALA A 239 -9.03 13.92 -26.62
CA ALA A 239 -7.69 13.83 -26.00
C ALA A 239 -6.58 13.27 -26.92
N TYR A 240 -6.92 12.79 -28.11
CA TYR A 240 -5.99 12.10 -29.03
C TYR A 240 -6.03 12.65 -30.46
N VAL A 241 -6.52 13.89 -30.59
CA VAL A 241 -6.62 14.72 -31.79
C VAL A 241 -5.60 15.85 -31.69
#